data_AF-A0A516P4J2-F1
#
_entry.id   AF-A0A516P4J2-F1
#
_cell.length_a   1.000
_cell.length_b   1.000
_cell.length_c   1.000
_cell.angle_alpha   90.00
_cell.angle_beta   90.00
_cell.angle_gamma   90.00
#
_symmetry.space_group_name_H-M   'P 1'
#
loop_
_entity.id
_entity.type
_entity.pdbx_description
1 polymer ?
#
loop_
_entity_poly.entity_id
_entity_poly.type
_entity_poly.pdbx_seq_one_letter_code
_entity_poly.pdbx_strand_id
1 'polypeptide(L)'
;MEVIIKTEFLDTVIGFNNSALPLGKRQDLHILAEMAKNSNDQSLLHLFEELPDQEELNQIKEEKLLEETTHVSTDNKPTKKQRNTPKNADTRDKP
;
A
#
# COMPACT_ATOMS: atom_id res chain seq x y z
N MET A 1 -2.73 -4.74 -18.53
CA MET A 1 -3.31 -5.94 -17.89
C MET A 1 -3.50 -5.65 -16.41
N GLU A 2 -4.46 -6.30 -15.76
CA GLU A 2 -4.83 -6.01 -14.37
C GLU A 2 -4.62 -7.25 -13.49
N VAL A 3 -4.17 -7.05 -12.25
CA VAL A 3 -4.01 -8.14 -11.29
C VAL A 3 -5.38 -8.55 -10.76
N ILE A 4 -5.80 -9.78 -11.07
CA ILE A 4 -7.09 -10.30 -10.66
C ILE A 4 -6.94 -11.11 -9.37
N ILE A 5 -7.74 -10.73 -8.37
CA ILE A 5 -7.85 -11.44 -7.09
C ILE A 5 -9.05 -12.36 -7.14
N LYS A 6 -8.91 -13.56 -6.58
CA LYS A 6 -10.04 -14.48 -6.49
C LYS A 6 -11.17 -13.85 -5.70
N THR A 7 -12.39 -14.02 -6.21
CA THR A 7 -13.61 -13.43 -5.62
C THR A 7 -13.78 -13.77 -4.14
N GLU A 8 -13.38 -14.98 -3.74
CA GLU A 8 -13.42 -15.47 -2.36
C GLU A 8 -12.58 -14.63 -1.38
N PHE A 9 -11.54 -13.96 -1.88
CA PHE A 9 -10.61 -13.19 -1.05
C PHE A 9 -10.82 -11.67 -1.14
N LEU A 10 -11.82 -11.18 -1.89
CA LEU A 10 -12.04 -9.73 -2.05
C LEU A 10 -12.26 -8.99 -0.72
N ASP A 11 -12.96 -9.62 0.22
CA ASP A 11 -13.22 -9.07 1.55
C ASP A 11 -12.08 -9.34 2.56
N THR A 12 -11.04 -10.08 2.15
CA THR A 12 -9.89 -10.36 3.01
C THR A 12 -9.10 -9.09 3.26
N VAL A 13 -8.92 -8.75 4.54
CA VAL A 13 -8.15 -7.59 4.98
C VAL A 13 -6.71 -7.99 5.22
N ILE A 14 -5.80 -7.40 4.46
CA ILE A 14 -4.35 -7.61 4.61
C ILE A 14 -3.70 -6.29 4.99
N GLY A 15 -2.78 -6.30 5.95
CA GLY A 15 -1.94 -5.15 6.27
C GLY A 15 -0.77 -5.08 5.30
N PHE A 16 -0.82 -4.17 4.33
CA PHE A 16 0.21 -3.99 3.30
C PHE A 16 0.32 -2.53 2.90
N ASN A 17 1.56 -2.06 2.73
CA ASN A 17 1.90 -0.70 2.29
C ASN A 17 1.22 0.41 3.12
N ASN A 18 1.40 0.37 4.44
CA ASN A 18 0.80 1.31 5.41
C ASN A 18 -0.74 1.38 5.39
N SER A 19 -1.40 0.39 4.78
CA SER A 19 -2.84 0.31 4.66
C SER A 19 -3.34 -1.07 5.09
N ALA A 20 -4.51 -1.12 5.73
CA ALA A 20 -5.19 -2.35 6.11
C ALA A 20 -6.57 -2.38 5.44
N LEU A 21 -6.56 -2.32 4.10
CA LEU A 21 -7.78 -2.35 3.28
C LEU A 21 -8.08 -3.77 2.77
N PRO A 22 -9.37 -4.09 2.54
CA PRO A 22 -9.78 -5.29 1.81
C PRO A 22 -9.13 -5.34 0.42
N LEU A 23 -8.76 -6.54 -0.02
CA LEU A 23 -8.10 -6.76 -1.30
C LEU A 23 -8.89 -6.18 -2.49
N GLY A 24 -10.21 -6.34 -2.51
CA GLY A 24 -11.05 -5.82 -3.60
C GLY A 24 -11.16 -4.29 -3.66
N LYS A 25 -10.64 -3.55 -2.66
CA LYS A 25 -10.68 -2.08 -2.62
C LYS A 25 -9.29 -1.44 -2.78
N ARG A 26 -8.27 -2.26 -3.06
CA ARG A 26 -6.88 -1.82 -3.18
C ARG A 26 -6.55 -1.44 -4.63
N GLN A 27 -5.68 -0.44 -4.77
CA GLN A 27 -5.16 0.01 -6.07
C GLN A 27 -3.68 -0.36 -6.26
N ASP A 28 -3.07 -0.99 -5.24
CA ASP A 28 -1.67 -1.38 -5.14
C ASP A 28 -1.46 -2.89 -5.29
N LEU A 29 -2.41 -3.58 -5.94
CA LEU A 29 -2.39 -5.04 -6.12
C LEU A 29 -1.21 -5.55 -6.93
N HIS A 30 -0.72 -4.76 -7.88
CA HIS A 30 0.51 -5.05 -8.65
C HIS A 30 1.74 -5.16 -7.75
N ILE A 31 1.88 -4.28 -6.76
CA ILE A 31 2.99 -4.32 -5.81
C ILE A 31 2.88 -5.55 -4.89
N LEU A 32 1.66 -5.88 -4.47
CA LEU A 32 1.41 -7.05 -3.64
C LEU A 32 1.70 -8.36 -4.41
N ALA A 33 1.30 -8.45 -5.68
CA ALA A 33 1.57 -9.60 -6.54
C ALA A 33 3.07 -9.77 -6.80
N GLU A 34 3.78 -8.67 -7.06
CA GLU A 34 5.24 -8.68 -7.20
C GLU A 34 5.93 -9.15 -5.90
N MET A 35 5.51 -8.62 -4.76
CA MET A 35 6.06 -9.02 -3.46
C MET A 35 5.82 -10.51 -3.20
N ALA A 36 4.63 -11.01 -3.53
CA ALA A 36 4.27 -12.43 -3.40
C ALA A 36 5.18 -13.32 -4.27
N LYS A 37 5.42 -12.93 -5.53
CA LYS A 37 6.36 -13.62 -6.43
C LYS A 37 7.79 -13.58 -5.89
N ASN A 38 8.29 -12.40 -5.52
CA ASN A 38 9.66 -12.20 -5.04
C ASN A 38 9.93 -12.91 -3.71
N SER A 39 8.95 -12.94 -2.81
CA SER A 39 9.06 -13.58 -1.50
C SER A 39 8.74 -15.07 -1.54
N ASN A 40 8.23 -15.57 -2.68
CA ASN A 40 7.74 -16.92 -2.87
C ASN A 40 6.76 -17.38 -1.77
N ASP A 41 5.95 -16.45 -1.27
CA ASP A 41 5.00 -16.72 -0.17
C ASP A 41 3.72 -17.31 -0.75
N GLN A 42 3.55 -18.62 -0.56
CA GLN A 42 2.40 -19.38 -1.01
C GLN A 42 1.07 -18.82 -0.47
N SER A 43 1.09 -18.23 0.73
CA SER A 43 -0.10 -17.65 1.35
C SER A 43 -0.65 -16.48 0.54
N LEU A 44 0.24 -15.67 -0.02
CA LEU A 44 -0.11 -14.51 -0.83
C LEU A 44 -0.40 -14.91 -2.29
N LEU A 45 0.40 -15.81 -2.85
CA LEU A 45 0.20 -16.32 -4.21
C LEU A 45 -1.19 -16.96 -4.37
N HIS A 46 -1.70 -17.61 -3.31
CA HIS A 46 -3.00 -18.27 -3.35
C HIS A 46 -4.20 -17.30 -3.45
N LEU A 47 -4.00 -16.02 -3.10
CA LEU A 47 -5.03 -14.99 -3.14
C LEU A 47 -5.33 -14.53 -4.58
N PHE A 48 -4.33 -14.64 -5.46
CA PHE A 48 -4.42 -14.21 -6.84
C PHE A 48 -4.98 -15.34 -7.71
N GLU A 49 -5.81 -14.98 -8.68
CA GLU A 49 -6.33 -15.94 -9.66
C GLU A 49 -5.32 -16.14 -10.79
N GLU A 50 -4.78 -15.03 -11.28
CA GLU A 50 -3.74 -15.01 -12.30
C GLU A 50 -2.68 -13.98 -11.90
N LEU A 51 -1.41 -14.38 -11.97
CA LEU A 51 -0.27 -13.52 -11.63
C LEU A 51 0.41 -13.08 -12.92
N PRO A 52 0.35 -11.79 -13.28
CA PRO A 52 1.04 -11.28 -14.46
C PRO A 52 2.55 -11.51 -14.34
N ASP A 53 3.21 -11.58 -15.49
CA ASP A 53 4.65 -11.81 -15.54
C ASP A 53 5.46 -10.60 -15.08
N GLN A 54 6.74 -10.81 -14.78
CA GLN A 54 7.61 -9.75 -14.24
C GLN A 54 7.67 -8.54 -15.18
N GLU A 55 7.69 -8.79 -16.49
CA GLU A 55 7.68 -7.74 -17.53
C GLU A 55 6.36 -6.96 -17.52
N GLU A 56 5.23 -7.63 -17.29
CA GLU A 56 3.91 -6.99 -17.24
C GLU A 56 3.72 -6.17 -15.96
N LEU A 57 4.24 -6.64 -14.83
CA LEU A 57 4.26 -5.88 -13.58
C LEU A 57 5.08 -4.58 -13.72
N ASN A 58 6.17 -4.62 -14.49
CA ASN A 58 6.96 -3.43 -14.77
C ASN A 58 6.21 -2.44 -15.67
N GLN A 59 5.49 -2.91 -16.69
CA GLN A 59 4.66 -2.05 -17.54
C GLN A 59 3.57 -1.34 -16.73
N ILE A 60 2.88 -2.04 -15.82
CA ILE A 60 1.85 -1.44 -14.97
C ILE A 60 2.43 -0.36 -14.06
N LYS A 61 3.62 -0.59 -13.49
CA LYS A 61 4.31 0.42 -12.68
C LYS A 61 4.71 1.64 -13.50
N GLU A 62 5.24 1.43 -14.70
CA GLU A 62 5.63 2.50 -15.61
C GLU A 62 4.43 3.34 -16.03
N GLU A 63 3.31 2.70 -16.43
CA GLU A 63 2.06 3.39 -16.74
C GLU A 63 1.58 4.22 -15.55
N LYS A 64 1.53 3.63 -14.35
CA LYS A 64 1.04 4.32 -13.16
C LYS A 64 1.94 5.49 -12.74
N LEU A 65 3.26 5.35 -12.89
CA LEU A 65 4.21 6.44 -12.65
C LEU A 65 4.06 7.57 -13.68
N LEU A 66 3.78 7.23 -14.94
CA LEU A 66 3.56 8.21 -16.00
C LEU A 66 2.25 9.00 -15.78
N GLU A 67 1.18 8.32 -15.34
CA GLU A 67 -0.06 8.97 -14.92
C GLU A 67 0.14 9.88 -13.70
N GLU A 68 0.93 9.45 -12.72
CA GLU A 68 1.22 10.27 -11.53
C GLU A 68 2.01 11.52 -11.92
N THR A 69 3.06 11.38 -12.74
CA THR A 69 3.91 12.50 -13.20
C THR A 69 3.19 13.51 -14.10
N THR A 70 2.22 13.07 -14.90
CA THR A 70 1.40 13.99 -15.70
C THR A 70 0.42 14.82 -14.86
N HIS A 71 0.08 14.37 -13.64
CA HIS A 71 -0.80 15.10 -12.72
C HIS A 71 -0.06 16.03 -11.74
N VAL A 72 1.28 16.02 -11.67
CA VAL A 72 2.06 16.91 -10.76
C VAL A 72 2.33 18.29 -11.36
N SER A 73 1.36 18.87 -12.06
CA SER A 73 1.45 20.25 -12.55
C SER A 73 0.46 21.22 -11.91
N THR A 74 -0.16 20.91 -10.76
CA THR A 74 -0.85 21.92 -9.93
C THR A 74 -0.99 21.44 -8.48
N ASP A 75 -0.20 22.02 -7.57
CA ASP A 75 -0.61 22.55 -6.25
C ASP A 75 0.46 22.42 -5.16
N ASN A 76 1.18 23.52 -5.00
CA ASN A 76 1.97 23.86 -3.82
C ASN A 76 1.08 23.94 -2.56
N LYS A 77 1.27 23.06 -1.56
CA LYS A 77 1.09 23.47 -0.15
C LYS A 77 1.86 22.60 0.86
N PRO A 78 2.97 23.09 1.44
CA PRO A 78 3.61 22.44 2.59
C PRO A 78 2.85 22.81 3.87
N THR A 79 1.91 21.97 4.31
CA THR A 79 1.35 22.11 5.66
C THR A 79 2.27 21.47 6.69
N LYS A 80 3.14 22.31 7.26
CA LYS A 80 3.79 22.08 8.56
C LYS A 80 2.72 21.68 9.59
N LYS A 81 2.79 20.47 10.15
CA LYS A 81 2.18 20.18 11.45
C LYS A 81 3.28 20.02 12.49
N GLN A 82 3.63 21.15 13.10
CA GLN A 82 4.18 21.20 14.45
C GLN A 82 3.22 20.42 15.36
N ARG A 83 3.70 19.41 16.07
CA ARG A 83 3.01 18.93 17.27
C ARG A 83 3.91 19.22 18.46
N ASN A 84 3.55 20.31 19.13
CA ASN A 84 4.12 20.80 20.37
C ASN A 84 4.01 19.73 21.45
N THR A 85 5.09 19.54 22.19
CA THR A 85 5.10 18.92 23.51
C THR A 85 4.30 19.78 24.51
N PRO A 86 3.51 19.19 25.41
CA PRO A 86 3.28 19.77 26.71
C PRO A 86 4.18 19.06 27.73
N LYS A 87 5.21 19.79 28.18
CA LYS A 87 5.76 19.65 29.53
C LYS A 87 4.69 20.13 30.51
N ASN A 88 4.37 19.30 31.50
CA ASN A 88 3.86 19.63 32.85
C ASN A 88 3.30 18.32 33.44
N ALA A 89 3.36 18.00 34.72
CA ALA A 89 3.88 18.59 35.94
C ALA A 89 3.60 17.48 36.99
N ASP A 90 4.53 17.11 37.86
CA ASP A 90 4.48 17.50 39.28
C ASP A 90 3.89 16.40 40.22
N THR A 91 4.66 16.18 41.29
CA THR A 91 4.37 15.60 42.62
C THR A 91 3.77 14.20 42.81
N ARG A 92 4.56 13.33 43.46
CA ARG A 92 4.32 12.75 44.81
C ARG A 92 5.47 11.80 45.13
N ASP A 93 6.41 12.23 45.96
CA ASP A 93 6.42 12.09 47.43
C ASP A 93 6.46 10.63 47.92
N LYS A 94 7.39 10.43 48.83
CA LYS A 94 8.02 9.20 49.27
C LYS A 94 7.15 8.49 50.31
N PRO A 95 7.35 7.19 50.51
CA PRO A 95 7.56 6.73 51.89
C PRO A 95 9.00 6.25 52.12
#